data_AF-A0A937T1G9-F1
#
_entry.id   AF-A0A937T1G9-F1
#
_cell.length_a   1.000
_cell.length_b   1.000
_cell.length_c   1.000
_cell.angle_alpha   90.00
_cell.angle_beta   90.00
_cell.angle_gamma   90.00
#
_symmetry.space_group_name_H-M   'P 1'
#
loop_
_entity.id
_entity.type
_entity.pdbx_description
1 polymer ?
#
loop_
_entity_poly.entity_id
_entity_poly.type
_entity_poly.pdbx_seq_one_letter_code
_entity_poly.pdbx_strand_id
1 'polypeptide(L)'
;MSYRSSALLLALLLAIFGGCQGYGSLLGPRGTVQQQRYSATVHDPYADNDAGPEIVGGRPLGYQKPLAEPVRSRPFWEQWWGQ
;
A
#
# COMPACT_ATOMS: atom_id res chain seq x y z
N MET A 1 -37.29 -26.52 -5.54
CA MET A 1 -36.14 -26.03 -6.33
C MET A 1 -35.08 -27.11 -6.39
N SER A 2 -34.65 -27.50 -7.60
CA SER A 2 -33.68 -28.59 -7.79
C SER A 2 -32.30 -28.22 -7.25
N TYR A 3 -31.73 -29.08 -6.40
CA TYR A 3 -30.39 -28.98 -5.82
C TYR A 3 -29.29 -28.71 -6.87
N ARG A 4 -29.49 -29.17 -8.11
CA ARG A 4 -28.61 -28.90 -9.26
C ARG A 4 -28.56 -27.41 -9.62
N SER A 5 -29.70 -26.73 -9.60
CA SER A 5 -29.81 -25.30 -9.88
C SER A 5 -29.18 -24.47 -8.76
N SER A 6 -29.37 -24.87 -7.51
CA SER A 6 -28.75 -24.22 -6.36
C SER A 6 -27.23 -24.33 -6.37
N ALA A 7 -26.68 -25.51 -6.75
CA ALA A 7 -25.24 -25.72 -6.85
C ALA A 7 -24.59 -24.86 -7.95
N LEU A 8 -25.26 -24.70 -9.10
CA LEU A 8 -24.78 -23.84 -10.18
C LEU A 8 -24.76 -22.36 -9.79
N LEU A 9 -25.79 -21.89 -9.09
CA LEU A 9 -25.84 -20.51 -8.57
C LEU A 9 -24.74 -20.26 -7.53
N LEU A 10 -24.49 -21.22 -6.64
CA LEU A 10 -23.43 -21.13 -5.64
C LEU A 10 -22.03 -21.07 -6.29
N ALA A 11 -21.78 -21.92 -7.29
CA ALA A 11 -20.52 -21.93 -8.03
C ALA A 11 -20.29 -20.62 -8.80
N LEU A 12 -21.33 -20.04 -9.40
CA LEU A 12 -21.24 -18.75 -10.09
C LEU A 12 -20.93 -17.61 -9.11
N LEU A 13 -21.58 -17.60 -7.94
CA LEU A 13 -21.30 -16.65 -6.87
C LEU A 13 -19.85 -16.74 -6.39
N LEU A 14 -19.35 -17.96 -6.15
CA LEU A 14 -17.98 -18.18 -5.74
C LEU A 14 -16.97 -17.78 -6.82
N ALA A 15 -17.30 -17.85 -8.11
CA ALA A 15 -16.42 -17.39 -9.18
C ALA A 15 -16.34 -15.86 -9.29
N ILE A 16 -17.44 -15.15 -8.98
CA ILE A 16 -17.49 -13.68 -9.01
C ILE A 16 -16.79 -13.08 -7.78
N PHE A 17 -17.00 -13.68 -6.60
CA PHE A 17 -16.47 -13.17 -5.33
C PHE A 17 -15.17 -13.84 -4.89
N GLY A 18 -14.85 -15.02 -5.43
CA GLY A 18 -13.65 -15.80 -5.15
C GLY A 18 -12.66 -15.75 -6.30
N GLY A 19 -12.10 -14.56 -6.56
CA GLY A 19 -10.93 -14.40 -7.41
C GLY A 19 -9.77 -13.82 -6.61
N CYS A 20 -8.53 -14.17 -6.97
CA CYS A 20 -7.38 -13.37 -6.56
C CYS A 20 -7.55 -11.99 -7.17
N GLN A 21 -8.04 -11.05 -6.37
CA GLN A 21 -8.12 -9.65 -6.71
C GLN A 21 -6.73 -9.22 -7.19
N GLY A 22 -6.55 -9.11 -8.51
CA GLY A 22 -5.39 -8.45 -9.08
C GLY A 22 -5.29 -7.10 -8.39
N TYR A 23 -4.10 -6.81 -7.87
CA TYR A 23 -3.76 -5.75 -6.90
C TYR A 23 -3.99 -4.31 -7.44
N GLY A 24 -5.12 -4.04 -8.08
CA GLY A 24 -5.55 -2.75 -8.58
C GLY A 24 -6.63 -2.20 -7.67
N SER A 25 -6.39 -1.00 -7.13
CA SER A 25 -7.40 -0.26 -6.38
C SER A 25 -8.63 -0.01 -7.27
N LEU A 26 -9.83 -0.24 -6.72
CA LEU A 26 -11.13 0.10 -7.34
C LEU A 26 -11.23 1.60 -7.69
N LEU A 27 -10.39 2.44 -7.07
CA LEU A 27 -10.37 3.89 -7.22
C LEU A 27 -9.29 4.38 -8.21
N GLY A 28 -8.71 3.48 -9.01
CA GLY A 28 -7.67 3.81 -9.99
C GLY A 28 -6.27 3.32 -9.58
N PRO A 29 -5.27 3.49 -10.46
CA PRO A 29 -3.91 3.05 -10.20
C PRO A 29 -3.39 3.71 -8.91
N ARG A 30 -2.93 2.90 -7.96
CA ARG A 30 -2.09 3.40 -6.87
C ARG A 30 -0.90 4.04 -7.58
N GLY A 31 -0.60 5.31 -7.29
CA GLY A 31 0.41 6.11 -8.00
C GLY A 31 1.78 5.43 -8.14
N THR A 32 2.77 6.16 -8.66
CA THR A 32 4.11 5.60 -8.91
C THR A 32 4.67 4.91 -7.66
N VAL A 33 5.57 3.93 -7.83
CA VAL A 33 6.24 3.26 -6.69
C VAL A 33 6.87 4.29 -5.74
N GLN A 34 7.36 5.40 -6.28
CA GLN A 34 7.89 6.52 -5.49
C GLN A 34 6.81 7.22 -4.67
N GLN A 35 5.63 7.50 -5.24
CA GLN A 35 4.50 8.04 -4.48
C GLN A 35 4.06 7.10 -3.35
N GLN A 36 4.05 5.78 -3.61
CA GLN A 36 3.69 4.78 -2.60
C GLN A 36 4.72 4.74 -1.46
N ARG A 37 6.02 4.76 -1.78
CA ARG A 37 7.10 4.80 -0.78
C ARG A 37 7.08 6.07 0.05
N TYR A 38 6.79 7.21 -0.59
CA TYR A 38 6.68 8.48 0.10
C TYR A 38 5.48 8.48 1.07
N SER A 39 4.32 8.04 0.60
CA SER A 39 3.13 7.87 1.46
C SER A 39 3.41 6.93 2.63
N ALA A 40 4.14 5.84 2.41
CA ALA A 40 4.56 4.93 3.47
C ALA A 40 5.47 5.59 4.52
N THR A 41 6.28 6.59 4.12
CA THR A 41 7.12 7.37 5.04
C THR A 41 6.31 8.36 5.86
N VAL A 42 5.32 9.04 5.24
CA VAL A 42 4.45 10.01 5.94
C VAL A 42 3.55 9.34 6.97
N HIS A 43 3.07 8.12 6.68
CA HIS A 43 2.21 7.35 7.57
C HIS A 43 2.98 6.31 8.39
N ASP A 44 4.30 6.46 8.50
CA ASP A 44 5.13 5.58 9.29
C ASP A 44 4.84 5.80 10.80
N PRO A 45 4.45 4.77 11.57
CA PRO A 45 4.26 4.90 13.01
C PRO A 45 5.59 5.04 13.77
N TYR A 46 6.72 4.74 13.14
CA TYR A 46 8.04 4.80 13.75
C TYR A 46 8.63 6.20 13.63
N ALA A 47 9.13 6.73 14.73
CA ALA A 47 9.82 8.02 14.75
C ALA A 47 11.05 8.00 13.82
N ASP A 48 11.36 9.18 13.29
CA ASP A 48 12.62 9.42 12.60
C ASP A 48 13.80 9.41 13.59
N ASN A 49 14.97 9.03 13.08
CA ASN A 49 16.22 8.97 13.87
C ASN A 49 16.63 10.35 14.43
N ASP A 50 16.09 11.44 13.89
CA ASP A 50 16.32 12.80 14.38
C ASP A 50 15.44 13.15 15.58
N ALA A 51 14.30 12.47 15.71
CA ALA A 51 13.32 12.68 16.78
C ALA A 51 13.50 11.73 17.97
N GLY A 52 14.28 10.65 17.80
CA GLY A 52 14.51 9.68 18.86
C GLY A 52 15.53 8.60 18.48
N PRO A 53 15.75 7.62 19.36
CA PRO A 53 16.66 6.51 19.10
C PRO A 53 16.23 5.70 17.86
N GLU A 54 17.21 5.17 17.14
CA GLU A 54 16.95 4.34 15.96
C GLU A 54 16.17 3.06 16.32
N ILE A 55 15.13 2.76 15.53
CA ILE A 55 14.28 1.59 15.73
C ILE A 55 14.77 0.43 14.86
N VAL A 56 15.51 -0.49 15.48
CA VAL A 56 16.10 -1.64 14.81
C VAL A 56 15.14 -2.83 14.81
N GLY A 57 14.81 -3.36 13.63
CA GLY A 57 14.00 -4.57 13.47
C GLY A 57 12.48 -4.39 13.54
N GLY A 58 11.98 -3.20 13.88
CA GLY A 58 10.54 -2.91 13.87
C GLY A 58 9.98 -2.62 12.46
N ARG A 59 10.79 -2.03 11.58
CA ARG A 59 10.36 -1.61 10.24
C ARG A 59 10.35 -2.78 9.24
N PRO A 60 9.38 -2.83 8.30
CA PRO A 60 9.35 -3.83 7.23
C PRO A 60 10.60 -3.85 6.35
N LEU A 61 10.92 -5.00 5.76
CA LEU A 61 12.04 -5.17 4.81
C LEU A 61 11.98 -4.14 3.68
N GLY A 62 13.10 -3.43 3.47
CA GLY A 62 13.23 -2.35 2.49
C GLY A 62 12.89 -0.95 3.03
N TYR A 63 12.38 -0.85 4.26
CA TYR A 63 12.03 0.40 4.94
C TYR A 63 12.81 0.61 6.24
N GLN A 64 13.84 -0.22 6.51
CA GLN A 64 14.69 -0.08 7.72
C GLN A 64 15.30 1.30 7.82
N LYS A 65 15.73 1.85 6.69
CA LYS A 65 16.34 3.17 6.61
C LYS A 65 15.30 4.14 6.06
N PRO A 66 15.07 5.26 6.76
CA PRO A 66 14.19 6.29 6.23
C PRO A 66 14.83 6.92 4.98
N LEU A 67 14.01 7.64 4.20
CA LEU A 67 14.49 8.35 3.00
C LEU A 67 15.61 9.33 3.38
N ALA A 68 16.56 9.54 2.46
CA ALA A 68 17.62 10.53 2.67
C ALA A 68 17.01 11.90 3.01
N GLU A 69 17.63 12.63 3.94
CA GLU A 69 17.14 13.94 4.41
C GLU A 69 16.74 14.89 3.28
N PRO A 70 17.51 15.04 2.16
CA PRO A 70 17.15 15.97 1.09
C PRO A 70 15.86 15.61 0.34
N VAL A 71 15.40 14.35 0.45
CA VAL A 71 14.14 13.88 -0.14
C VAL A 71 13.00 14.05 0.85
N ARG A 72 13.29 13.86 2.15
CA ARG A 72 12.31 13.96 3.23
C ARG A 72 11.97 15.40 3.60
N SER A 73 12.93 16.32 3.46
CA SER A 73 12.76 17.75 3.74
C SER A 73 12.04 18.50 2.60
N ARG A 74 11.66 17.82 1.52
CA ARG A 74 10.94 18.44 0.41
C ARG A 74 9.51 18.78 0.83
N PRO A 75 8.96 19.91 0.36
CA PRO A 75 7.57 20.22 0.60
C PRO A 75 6.66 19.20 -0.08
N PHE A 76 5.64 18.72 0.63
CA PHE A 76 4.73 17.67 0.15
C PHE A 76 4.06 17.99 -1.20
N TRP A 77 3.86 19.27 -1.54
CA TRP A 77 3.26 19.68 -2.81
C TRP A 77 4.18 19.42 -4.01
N GLU A 78 5.50 19.52 -3.85
CA GLU A 78 6.45 19.14 -4.91
C GLU A 78 6.39 17.62 -5.19
N GLN A 79 6.06 16.82 -4.17
CA GLN A 79 5.88 15.38 -4.29
C GLN A 79 4.53 14.98 -4.90
N TRP A 80 3.46 15.72 -4.60
CA TRP A 80 2.11 15.40 -5.07
C TRP A 80 1.92 15.72 -6.55
N TRP A 81 2.56 16.78 -7.04
CA TRP A 81 2.60 17.16 -8.46
C TRP A 81 3.80 16.57 -9.23
N GLY A 82 4.57 15.69 -8.60
CA GLY A 82 5.89 15.27 -9.07
C GLY A 82 5.89 14.32 -10.27
N GLN A 83 6.38 14.86 -11.39
CA GLN A 83 7.34 14.31 -12.37
C GLN A 83 8.04 13.00 -11.95
#